data_AF-P06865-F1
#
_entry.id   AF-P06865-F1
#
_cell.length_a   1.000
_cell.length_b   1.000
_cell.length_c   1.000
_cell.angle_alpha   90.00
_cell.angle_beta   90.00
_cell.angle_gamma   90.00
#
_symmetry.space_group_name_H-M   'P 1'
#
loop_
_entity.id
_entity.type
_entity.pdbx_description
1 polymer ?
#
loop_
_entity_poly.entity_id
_entity_poly.type
_entity_poly.pdbx_seq_one_letter_code
_entity_poly.pdbx_strand_id
1 'polypeptide(L)'
;MTSSRLWFSLLLAAAFAGRATALWPWPQNFQTSDQRYVLYPNNFQFQYDVSSAAQPGCSVLDEAFQRYRDLLFGSGSWPRPYLTGKRHTLEKNVLVVSVVTPGCNQLPTLESVENYTLTINDDQCLLLSETVWGALRGLETFSQLVWKSAEGTFFINKTEIEDFPRFPHRGLLLDTSRHYLPLSSILDTLDVMAYNKLNVFHWHLVDDPSFPYESFTFPELMRKGSYNPVTHIYTAQDVKEVIEYARLRGIRVLAEFDTPGHTLSWGPGIPGLLTPCYSGSEPSGTFGPVNPSLNNTYEFMSTFFLEVSSVFPDFYLHLGGDEVDFTCWKSNPEIQDFMRKKGFGEDFKQLESFYIQTLLDIVSSYGKGYVVWQEVFDNKVKIQPDTIIQVWREDIPVNYMKELELVTKAGFRALLSAPWYLNRISYGPDWKDFYIVEPLAFEGTPEQKALVIGGEACMWGEYVDNTNLVPRLWPRAGAVAERLWSNKLTSDLTFAYERLSHFRCELLRRGVQAQPLNVGFCEQEFEQT
;
A
#
# COMPACT_ATOMS: atom_id res chain seq x y z
N MET A 1 48.38 -12.52 33.07
CA MET A 1 47.15 -13.25 33.47
C MET A 1 46.30 -12.32 34.32
N THR A 2 45.35 -11.59 33.72
CA THR A 2 44.19 -10.86 34.31
C THR A 2 43.81 -9.67 33.40
N SER A 3 43.04 -9.89 32.33
CA SER A 3 42.48 -8.77 31.52
C SER A 3 41.28 -9.12 30.63
N SER A 4 40.80 -10.37 30.59
CA SER A 4 39.87 -10.81 29.52
C SER A 4 38.39 -10.94 29.92
N ARG A 5 38.00 -10.62 31.17
CA ARG A 5 36.62 -10.90 31.65
C ARG A 5 35.65 -9.70 31.63
N LEU A 6 36.13 -8.48 31.38
CA LEU A 6 35.28 -7.28 31.40
C LEU A 6 34.62 -6.94 30.06
N TRP A 7 35.12 -7.48 28.94
CA TRP A 7 34.58 -7.18 27.61
C TRP A 7 33.36 -8.05 27.25
N PHE A 8 33.22 -9.25 27.85
CA PHE A 8 32.07 -10.13 27.62
C PHE A 8 30.78 -9.60 28.28
N SER A 9 30.89 -8.82 29.36
CA SER A 9 29.73 -8.26 30.06
C SER A 9 29.10 -7.07 29.33
N LEU A 10 29.91 -6.28 28.61
CA LEU A 10 29.43 -5.14 27.81
C LEU A 10 28.71 -5.58 26.53
N LEU A 11 29.13 -6.67 25.90
CA LEU A 11 28.47 -7.24 24.72
C LEU A 11 27.09 -7.84 25.04
N LEU A 12 26.92 -8.46 26.22
CA LEU A 12 25.60 -8.93 26.66
C LEU A 12 24.67 -7.77 27.03
N ALA A 13 25.17 -6.72 27.69
CA ALA A 13 24.34 -5.57 28.06
C ALA A 13 23.81 -4.80 26.84
N ALA A 14 24.63 -4.65 25.78
CA ALA A 14 24.20 -4.06 24.51
C ALA A 14 23.13 -4.92 23.79
N ALA A 15 23.23 -6.25 23.90
CA ALA A 15 22.24 -7.16 23.34
C ALA A 15 20.88 -7.12 24.06
N PHE A 16 20.83 -6.68 25.33
CA PHE A 16 19.59 -6.58 26.10
C PHE A 16 18.88 -5.24 25.92
N ALA A 17 19.60 -4.13 25.77
CA ALA A 17 18.99 -2.83 25.49
C ALA A 17 18.45 -2.71 24.04
N GLY A 18 19.09 -3.41 23.08
CA GLY A 18 18.75 -3.32 21.65
C GLY A 18 17.51 -4.09 21.18
N ARG A 19 16.76 -4.76 22.08
CA ARG A 19 15.58 -5.56 21.69
C ARG A 19 14.25 -4.87 21.92
N ALA A 20 14.18 -3.90 22.84
CA ALA A 20 13.00 -3.03 22.97
C ALA A 20 12.91 -2.00 21.83
N THR A 21 13.92 -1.94 20.97
CA THR A 21 14.03 -0.97 19.87
C THR A 21 13.69 -1.57 18.51
N ALA A 22 13.12 -2.78 18.41
CA ALA A 22 12.94 -3.51 17.15
C ALA A 22 11.73 -3.10 16.26
N LEU A 23 10.97 -2.07 16.64
CA LEU A 23 9.69 -1.74 16.01
C LEU A 23 9.83 -1.11 14.62
N TRP A 24 8.95 -1.53 13.70
CA TRP A 24 8.76 -0.93 12.38
C TRP A 24 7.27 -0.93 11.96
N PRO A 25 6.69 0.21 11.56
CA PRO A 25 7.19 1.57 11.73
C PRO A 25 7.26 2.00 13.20
N TRP A 26 8.06 3.02 13.49
CA TRP A 26 8.20 3.57 14.85
C TRP A 26 6.92 4.29 15.32
N PRO A 27 6.41 3.98 16.53
CA PRO A 27 5.22 4.66 17.06
C PRO A 27 5.41 6.16 17.30
N GLN A 28 4.31 6.92 17.33
CA GLN A 28 4.33 8.35 17.67
C GLN A 28 4.89 8.59 19.08
N ASN A 29 4.37 7.89 20.09
CA ASN A 29 4.83 7.93 21.47
C ASN A 29 5.15 6.51 21.95
N PHE A 30 6.37 6.29 22.42
CA PHE A 30 6.84 5.00 22.92
C PHE A 30 7.63 5.19 24.22
N GLN A 31 7.14 4.58 25.30
CA GLN A 31 7.88 4.46 26.56
C GLN A 31 8.05 2.99 26.89
N THR A 32 9.27 2.59 27.23
CA THR A 32 9.58 1.21 27.60
C THR A 32 10.47 1.16 28.83
N SER A 33 10.51 0.00 29.47
CA SER A 33 11.31 -0.28 30.66
C SER A 33 11.97 -1.65 30.53
N ASP A 34 13.06 -1.86 31.28
CA ASP A 34 13.78 -3.14 31.35
C ASP A 34 13.01 -4.22 32.13
N GLN A 35 11.86 -3.88 32.73
CA GLN A 35 10.99 -4.86 33.38
C GLN A 35 10.36 -5.79 32.33
N ARG A 36 10.51 -7.10 32.53
CA ARG A 36 10.06 -8.14 31.58
C ARG A 36 8.93 -8.98 32.15
N TYR A 37 8.03 -9.40 31.28
CA TYR A 37 6.98 -10.37 31.55
C TYR A 37 7.18 -11.61 30.68
N VAL A 38 7.00 -12.80 31.25
CA VAL A 38 7.05 -14.07 30.53
C VAL A 38 5.74 -14.31 29.79
N LEU A 39 5.85 -14.85 28.57
CA LEU A 39 4.73 -15.34 27.77
C LEU A 39 4.80 -16.86 27.62
N TYR A 40 3.65 -17.52 27.69
CA TYR A 40 3.54 -18.97 27.48
C TYR A 40 2.79 -19.24 26.17
N PRO A 41 3.47 -19.68 25.10
CA PRO A 41 2.88 -19.85 23.76
C PRO A 41 1.59 -20.68 23.73
N ASN A 42 1.55 -21.77 24.51
CA ASN A 42 0.39 -22.68 24.54
C ASN A 42 -0.82 -22.13 25.31
N ASN A 43 -0.61 -21.12 26.16
CA ASN A 43 -1.63 -20.55 27.06
C ASN A 43 -1.95 -19.09 26.74
N PHE A 44 -1.22 -18.47 25.81
CA PHE A 44 -1.46 -17.10 25.39
C PHE A 44 -2.73 -17.00 24.55
N GLN A 45 -3.60 -16.04 24.91
CA GLN A 45 -4.84 -15.76 24.19
C GLN A 45 -5.05 -14.26 23.97
N PHE A 46 -5.70 -13.93 22.87
CA PHE A 46 -6.32 -12.62 22.67
C PHE A 46 -7.77 -12.71 23.14
N GLN A 47 -8.24 -11.70 23.87
CA GLN A 47 -9.63 -11.66 24.34
C GLN A 47 -10.22 -10.26 24.18
N TYR A 48 -11.52 -10.19 23.92
CA TYR A 48 -12.24 -8.92 23.94
C TYR A 48 -12.39 -8.42 25.38
N ASP A 49 -12.30 -7.11 25.57
CA ASP A 49 -12.78 -6.48 26.80
C ASP A 49 -14.32 -6.57 26.87
N VAL A 50 -14.88 -6.68 28.07
CA VAL A 50 -16.34 -6.75 28.27
C VAL A 50 -17.06 -5.46 27.86
N SER A 51 -16.35 -4.33 27.85
CA SER A 51 -16.86 -3.01 27.43
C SER A 51 -16.59 -2.67 25.97
N SER A 52 -15.89 -3.53 25.24
CA SER A 52 -15.56 -3.33 23.83
C SER A 52 -16.82 -3.37 22.95
N ALA A 53 -16.94 -2.44 22.02
CA ALA A 53 -17.97 -2.45 20.98
C ALA A 53 -17.80 -3.63 20.01
N ALA A 54 -16.56 -4.09 19.79
CA ALA A 54 -16.27 -5.34 19.11
C ALA A 54 -16.30 -6.52 20.10
N GLN A 55 -16.94 -7.62 19.71
CA GLN A 55 -17.15 -8.83 20.50
C GLN A 55 -17.02 -10.07 19.58
N PRO A 56 -17.03 -11.31 20.10
CA PRO A 56 -17.00 -12.52 19.26
C PRO A 56 -18.05 -12.49 18.15
N GLY A 57 -17.65 -12.82 16.92
CA GLY A 57 -18.41 -12.57 15.69
C GLY A 57 -17.90 -11.36 14.89
N CYS A 58 -16.91 -10.64 15.40
CA CYS A 58 -16.19 -9.60 14.68
C CYS A 58 -15.24 -10.24 13.65
N SER A 59 -15.67 -10.36 12.39
CA SER A 59 -14.91 -11.08 11.35
C SER A 59 -13.45 -10.63 11.22
N VAL A 60 -13.19 -9.34 11.40
CA VAL A 60 -11.84 -8.78 11.27
C VAL A 60 -10.94 -9.19 12.45
N LEU A 61 -11.43 -9.06 13.69
CA LEU A 61 -10.60 -9.31 14.87
C LEU A 61 -10.49 -10.79 15.22
N ASP A 62 -11.55 -11.58 15.00
CA ASP A 62 -11.48 -13.03 15.24
C ASP A 62 -10.41 -13.67 14.35
N GLU A 63 -10.37 -13.33 13.05
CA GLU A 63 -9.32 -13.77 12.13
C GLU A 63 -7.95 -13.17 12.46
N ALA A 64 -7.88 -11.91 12.89
CA ALA A 64 -6.63 -11.28 13.28
C ALA A 64 -6.01 -11.95 14.52
N PHE A 65 -6.80 -12.28 15.53
CA PHE A 65 -6.32 -12.96 16.73
C PHE A 65 -5.72 -14.31 16.41
N GLN A 66 -6.38 -15.08 15.53
CA GLN A 66 -5.86 -16.38 15.10
C GLN A 66 -4.56 -16.22 14.29
N ARG A 67 -4.53 -15.30 13.33
CA ARG A 67 -3.35 -15.01 12.51
C ARG A 67 -2.16 -14.53 13.35
N TYR A 68 -2.35 -13.57 14.25
CA TYR A 68 -1.26 -13.06 15.09
C TYR A 68 -0.76 -14.06 16.13
N ARG A 69 -1.63 -14.97 16.61
CA ARG A 69 -1.22 -16.09 17.45
C ARG A 69 -0.28 -17.02 16.69
N ASP A 70 -0.63 -17.36 15.45
CA ASP A 70 0.21 -18.22 14.59
C ASP A 70 1.51 -17.51 14.16
N LEU A 71 1.46 -16.21 13.84
CA LEU A 71 2.68 -15.44 13.56
C LEU A 71 3.65 -15.42 14.75
N LEU A 72 3.15 -15.27 15.98
CA LEU A 72 3.97 -15.21 17.19
C LEU A 72 4.60 -16.56 17.57
N PHE A 73 3.82 -17.63 17.49
CA PHE A 73 4.18 -18.91 18.10
C PHE A 73 4.23 -20.08 17.11
N GLY A 74 3.73 -19.92 15.89
CA GLY A 74 3.51 -21.01 14.94
C GLY A 74 2.51 -22.06 15.44
N SER A 75 2.43 -23.15 14.70
CA SER A 75 1.59 -24.32 15.02
C SER A 75 2.27 -25.36 15.92
N GLY A 76 3.54 -25.15 16.26
CA GLY A 76 4.36 -26.11 17.01
C GLY A 76 4.06 -26.15 18.51
N SER A 77 4.28 -27.31 19.14
CA SER A 77 4.22 -27.44 20.60
C SER A 77 5.48 -26.86 21.25
N TRP A 78 5.32 -25.88 22.13
CA TRP A 78 6.44 -25.28 22.85
C TRP A 78 6.67 -25.95 24.21
N PRO A 79 7.92 -26.36 24.54
CA PRO A 79 8.24 -26.85 25.88
C PRO A 79 8.04 -25.73 26.91
N ARG A 80 7.60 -26.08 28.13
CA ARG A 80 7.50 -25.09 29.21
C ARG A 80 8.90 -24.52 29.52
N PRO A 81 9.04 -23.19 29.67
CA PRO A 81 10.31 -22.59 30.05
C PRO A 81 10.88 -23.23 31.32
N TYR A 82 12.14 -23.64 31.29
CA TYR A 82 12.85 -24.14 32.47
C TYR A 82 13.31 -22.96 33.32
N LEU A 83 12.37 -22.31 34.01
CA LEU A 83 12.67 -21.20 34.91
C LEU A 83 13.31 -21.75 36.20
N THR A 84 14.63 -21.64 36.31
CA THR A 84 15.37 -22.02 37.52
C THR A 84 15.22 -20.94 38.59
N GLY A 85 14.29 -21.15 39.52
CA GLY A 85 14.20 -20.37 40.77
C GLY A 85 12.79 -19.92 41.12
N LYS A 86 12.44 -20.03 42.42
CA LYS A 86 11.15 -19.59 43.02
C LYS A 86 10.94 -18.07 43.04
N ARG A 87 11.41 -17.33 42.03
CA ARG A 87 11.03 -15.90 41.90
C ARG A 87 9.69 -15.85 41.19
N HIS A 88 8.70 -15.23 41.83
CA HIS A 88 7.43 -14.85 41.19
C HIS A 88 7.75 -14.21 39.85
N THR A 89 7.52 -14.97 38.78
CA THR A 89 7.78 -14.51 37.44
C THR A 89 6.52 -13.78 37.03
N LEU A 90 6.64 -12.50 36.64
CA LEU A 90 5.49 -11.76 36.15
C LEU A 90 5.16 -12.30 34.76
N GLU A 91 3.89 -12.59 34.49
CA GLU A 91 3.44 -13.25 33.27
C GLU A 91 2.33 -12.43 32.59
N LYS A 92 2.26 -12.47 31.26
CA LYS A 92 1.20 -11.80 30.48
C LYS A 92 0.61 -12.71 29.41
N ASN A 93 -0.16 -13.70 29.83
CA ASN A 93 -0.75 -14.70 28.91
C ASN A 93 -2.06 -14.26 28.25
N VAL A 94 -2.44 -12.99 28.40
CA VAL A 94 -3.67 -12.46 27.83
C VAL A 94 -3.40 -11.05 27.32
N LEU A 95 -3.70 -10.78 26.04
CA LEU A 95 -3.88 -9.42 25.54
C LEU A 95 -5.37 -9.14 25.45
N VAL A 96 -5.84 -8.15 26.20
CA VAL A 96 -7.22 -7.68 26.14
C VAL A 96 -7.32 -6.62 25.04
N VAL A 97 -8.32 -6.75 24.16
CA VAL A 97 -8.55 -5.83 23.05
C VAL A 97 -9.89 -5.13 23.24
N SER A 98 -9.87 -3.79 23.23
CA SER A 98 -11.06 -2.96 23.33
C SER A 98 -11.15 -2.01 22.15
N VAL A 99 -12.31 -2.00 21.49
CA VAL A 99 -12.63 -1.06 20.42
C VAL A 99 -13.79 -0.18 20.85
N VAL A 100 -13.65 1.14 20.69
CA VAL A 100 -14.66 2.12 21.12
C VAL A 100 -15.89 2.13 20.20
N THR A 101 -15.68 2.04 18.88
CA THR A 101 -16.74 2.13 17.87
C THR A 101 -17.00 0.81 17.14
N PRO A 102 -18.26 0.48 16.81
CA PRO A 102 -18.57 -0.71 16.03
C PRO A 102 -18.14 -0.53 14.57
N GLY A 103 -17.51 -1.54 13.97
CA GLY A 103 -17.04 -1.42 12.57
C GLY A 103 -16.55 -2.71 11.91
N CYS A 104 -16.68 -3.87 12.55
CA CYS A 104 -16.04 -5.13 12.11
C CYS A 104 -16.43 -5.62 10.71
N ASN A 105 -17.60 -5.20 10.20
CA ASN A 105 -18.14 -5.67 8.91
C ASN A 105 -18.10 -4.58 7.83
N GLN A 106 -17.58 -3.40 8.16
CA GLN A 106 -17.44 -2.29 7.20
C GLN A 106 -16.11 -2.40 6.45
N LEU A 107 -16.00 -1.64 5.37
CA LEU A 107 -14.71 -1.41 4.70
C LEU A 107 -13.96 -0.26 5.37
N PRO A 108 -12.61 -0.30 5.38
CA PRO A 108 -11.83 0.87 5.70
C PRO A 108 -12.06 1.97 4.65
N THR A 109 -11.97 3.22 5.07
CA THR A 109 -12.11 4.44 4.25
C THR A 109 -10.93 5.37 4.49
N LEU A 110 -10.80 6.44 3.70
CA LEU A 110 -9.78 7.46 3.93
C LEU A 110 -9.92 8.11 5.33
N GLU A 111 -11.14 8.24 5.83
CA GLU A 111 -11.47 8.85 7.13
C GLU A 111 -11.40 7.85 8.31
N SER A 112 -11.06 6.59 8.05
CA SER A 112 -10.96 5.57 9.10
C SER A 112 -9.86 5.92 10.09
N VAL A 113 -10.24 6.11 11.37
CA VAL A 113 -9.31 6.46 12.45
C VAL A 113 -8.52 5.22 12.88
N GLU A 114 -7.21 5.23 12.67
CA GLU A 114 -6.31 4.10 12.95
C GLU A 114 -5.53 4.24 14.28
N ASN A 115 -5.96 5.15 15.16
CA ASN A 115 -5.32 5.41 16.44
C ASN A 115 -5.50 4.22 17.40
N TYR A 116 -4.45 3.91 18.16
CA TYR A 116 -4.50 2.91 19.23
C TYR A 116 -3.53 3.25 20.37
N THR A 117 -3.79 2.67 21.54
CA THR A 117 -2.90 2.67 22.69
C THR A 117 -2.62 1.23 23.13
N LEU A 118 -1.35 0.92 23.41
CA LEU A 118 -0.93 -0.38 23.91
C LEU A 118 -0.22 -0.23 25.26
N THR A 119 -0.86 -0.72 26.31
CA THR A 119 -0.39 -0.62 27.69
C THR A 119 -0.06 -2.00 28.24
N ILE A 120 1.20 -2.21 28.63
CA ILE A 120 1.71 -3.45 29.21
C ILE A 120 2.43 -3.10 30.51
N ASN A 121 1.82 -3.40 31.65
CA ASN A 121 2.36 -3.09 32.99
C ASN A 121 2.07 -4.24 33.97
N ASP A 122 2.20 -4.05 35.29
CA ASP A 122 2.01 -5.16 36.24
C ASP A 122 0.55 -5.65 36.27
N ASP A 123 -0.40 -4.75 36.07
CA ASP A 123 -1.83 -5.01 36.25
C ASP A 123 -2.55 -5.28 34.92
N GLN A 124 -2.06 -4.75 33.80
CA GLN A 124 -2.76 -4.73 32.52
C GLN A 124 -1.86 -5.16 31.34
N CYS A 125 -2.52 -5.70 30.32
CA CYS A 125 -2.00 -5.94 28.98
C CYS A 125 -3.18 -5.67 28.04
N LEU A 126 -3.31 -4.40 27.66
CA LEU A 126 -4.51 -3.84 27.04
C LEU A 126 -4.14 -3.12 25.75
N LEU A 127 -4.84 -3.47 24.68
CA LEU A 127 -4.87 -2.75 23.42
C LEU A 127 -6.23 -2.07 23.30
N LEU A 128 -6.24 -0.74 23.36
CA LEU A 128 -7.43 0.10 23.17
C LEU A 128 -7.31 0.83 21.84
N SER A 129 -8.40 0.95 21.09
CA SER A 129 -8.41 1.67 19.82
C SER A 129 -9.78 2.30 19.54
N GLU A 130 -9.80 3.38 18.76
CA GLU A 130 -11.06 4.04 18.39
C GLU A 130 -11.90 3.14 17.49
N THR A 131 -11.27 2.52 16.50
CA THR A 131 -11.90 1.64 15.51
C THR A 131 -11.18 0.30 15.42
N VAL A 132 -11.84 -0.67 14.77
CA VAL A 132 -11.25 -1.99 14.48
C VAL A 132 -9.92 -1.90 13.71
N TRP A 133 -9.71 -0.84 12.93
CA TRP A 133 -8.50 -0.63 12.15
C TRP A 133 -7.30 -0.31 13.04
N GLY A 134 -7.48 0.52 14.07
CA GLY A 134 -6.46 0.80 15.07
C GLY A 134 -6.05 -0.45 15.85
N ALA A 135 -7.02 -1.32 16.19
CA ALA A 135 -6.73 -2.60 16.81
C ALA A 135 -5.82 -3.49 15.93
N LEU A 136 -6.05 -3.57 14.61
CA LEU A 136 -5.15 -4.30 13.72
C LEU A 136 -3.71 -3.76 13.76
N ARG A 137 -3.53 -2.43 13.78
CA ARG A 137 -2.20 -1.80 13.86
C ARG A 137 -1.53 -2.09 15.19
N GLY A 138 -2.28 -2.07 16.28
CA GLY A 138 -1.78 -2.41 17.61
C GLY A 138 -1.42 -3.88 17.78
N LEU A 139 -2.14 -4.80 17.12
CA LEU A 139 -1.77 -6.22 17.08
C LEU A 139 -0.44 -6.43 16.35
N GLU A 140 -0.20 -5.72 15.25
CA GLU A 140 1.10 -5.74 14.58
C GLU A 140 2.22 -5.26 15.51
N THR A 141 2.04 -4.10 16.15
CA THR A 141 3.04 -3.57 17.09
C THR A 141 3.27 -4.51 18.26
N PHE A 142 2.21 -5.09 18.84
CA PHE A 142 2.32 -6.09 19.89
C PHE A 142 3.15 -7.29 19.42
N SER A 143 2.92 -7.77 18.19
CA SER A 143 3.66 -8.91 17.65
C SER A 143 5.17 -8.66 17.55
N GLN A 144 5.58 -7.41 17.28
CA GLN A 144 6.98 -7.01 17.16
C GLN A 144 7.64 -6.75 18.53
N LEU A 145 6.86 -6.50 19.59
CA LEU A 145 7.38 -6.36 20.96
C LEU A 145 7.71 -7.70 21.62
N VAL A 146 7.13 -8.80 21.14
CA VAL A 146 7.41 -10.13 21.65
C VAL A 146 8.78 -10.59 21.14
N TRP A 147 9.66 -10.95 22.05
CA TRP A 147 11.00 -11.41 21.71
C TRP A 147 11.37 -12.68 22.47
N LYS A 148 12.37 -13.40 21.95
CA LYS A 148 12.81 -14.69 22.49
C LYS A 148 14.24 -14.58 23.03
N SER A 149 14.47 -14.99 24.28
CA SER A 149 15.83 -15.02 24.86
C SER A 149 16.69 -16.11 24.21
N ALA A 150 18.00 -16.10 24.51
CA ALA A 150 18.92 -17.14 24.02
C ALA A 150 18.52 -18.55 24.52
N GLU A 151 17.85 -18.64 25.65
CA GLU A 151 17.29 -19.87 26.22
C GLU A 151 15.97 -20.29 25.56
N GLY A 152 15.44 -19.52 24.61
CA GLY A 152 14.18 -19.79 23.94
C GLY A 152 12.93 -19.35 24.70
N THR A 153 13.07 -18.59 25.79
CA THR A 153 11.91 -18.09 26.56
C THR A 153 11.34 -16.84 25.92
N PHE A 154 10.01 -16.77 25.76
CA PHE A 154 9.32 -15.60 25.22
C PHE A 154 9.10 -14.55 26.30
N PHE A 155 9.43 -13.31 25.98
CA PHE A 155 9.28 -12.16 26.84
C PHE A 155 8.61 -11.00 26.11
N ILE A 156 8.03 -10.12 26.90
CA ILE A 156 7.63 -8.77 26.49
C ILE A 156 8.00 -7.78 27.59
N ASN A 157 8.39 -6.57 27.23
CA ASN A 157 8.80 -5.55 28.18
C ASN A 157 7.60 -4.71 28.63
N LYS A 158 7.69 -4.13 29.84
CA LYS A 158 6.77 -3.09 30.30
C LYS A 158 6.83 -1.91 29.35
N THR A 159 5.69 -1.58 28.75
CA THR A 159 5.61 -0.67 27.61
C THR A 159 4.32 0.13 27.65
N GLU A 160 4.40 1.40 27.29
CA GLU A 160 3.28 2.29 27.03
C GLU A 160 3.45 2.88 25.63
N ILE A 161 2.45 2.66 24.76
CA ILE A 161 2.44 3.17 23.39
C ILE A 161 1.14 3.92 23.16
N GLU A 162 1.24 5.11 22.59
CA GLU A 162 0.14 5.82 21.96
C GLU A 162 0.57 6.12 20.52
N ASP A 163 -0.20 5.63 19.56
CA ASP A 163 0.23 5.63 18.16
C ASP A 163 -0.92 5.91 17.20
N PHE A 164 -0.57 6.56 16.11
CA PHE A 164 -1.48 6.99 15.05
C PHE A 164 -0.69 7.32 13.78
N PRO A 165 -1.27 7.13 12.59
CA PRO A 165 -0.58 7.46 11.36
C PRO A 165 -0.45 8.97 11.18
N ARG A 166 0.69 9.40 10.64
CA ARG A 166 0.90 10.79 10.20
C ARG A 166 0.03 11.15 9.00
N PHE A 167 -0.17 10.21 8.07
CA PHE A 167 -0.97 10.40 6.87
C PHE A 167 -2.02 9.29 6.72
N PRO A 168 -3.28 9.63 6.35
CA PRO A 168 -4.36 8.65 6.20
C PRO A 168 -4.22 7.77 4.96
N HIS A 169 -3.57 8.21 3.88
CA HIS A 169 -3.39 7.39 2.65
C HIS A 169 -1.95 6.89 2.55
N ARG A 170 -1.73 5.59 2.76
CA ARG A 170 -0.40 4.97 2.75
C ARG A 170 -0.43 3.76 1.82
N GLY A 171 -0.07 4.02 0.56
CA GLY A 171 -0.32 3.10 -0.54
C GLY A 171 0.90 2.30 -1.02
N LEU A 172 0.59 1.21 -1.69
CA LEU A 172 1.51 0.43 -2.51
C LEU A 172 0.84 0.14 -3.84
N LEU A 173 1.45 0.58 -4.94
CA LEU A 173 1.02 0.27 -6.30
C LEU A 173 1.66 -1.05 -6.76
N LEU A 174 0.82 -1.98 -7.23
CA LEU A 174 1.25 -3.12 -8.04
C LEU A 174 0.64 -3.04 -9.44
N ASP A 175 1.52 -3.13 -10.43
CA ASP A 175 1.18 -3.29 -11.84
C ASP A 175 1.05 -4.78 -12.17
N THR A 176 -0.17 -5.20 -12.49
CA THR A 176 -0.47 -6.58 -12.90
C THR A 176 -0.72 -6.72 -14.40
N SER A 177 -0.43 -5.67 -15.17
CA SER A 177 -0.60 -5.65 -16.62
C SER A 177 0.70 -5.94 -17.34
N ARG A 178 1.78 -5.23 -17.01
CA ARG A 178 3.09 -5.41 -17.67
C ARG A 178 3.62 -6.83 -17.48
N HIS A 179 3.35 -7.42 -16.32
CA HIS A 179 3.38 -8.86 -16.10
C HIS A 179 2.23 -9.26 -15.18
N TYR A 180 1.62 -10.41 -15.45
CA TYR A 180 0.61 -10.98 -14.57
C TYR A 180 1.23 -11.43 -13.23
N LEU A 181 0.56 -11.13 -12.13
CA LEU A 181 0.89 -11.65 -10.81
C LEU A 181 -0.14 -12.70 -10.37
N PRO A 182 0.26 -13.94 -10.04
CA PRO A 182 -0.66 -14.91 -9.44
C PRO A 182 -1.33 -14.35 -8.19
N LEU A 183 -2.60 -14.72 -7.96
CA LEU A 183 -3.40 -14.31 -6.81
C LEU A 183 -2.63 -14.45 -5.49
N SER A 184 -1.95 -15.58 -5.27
CA SER A 184 -1.15 -15.84 -4.06
C SER A 184 -0.12 -14.73 -3.78
N SER A 185 0.58 -14.25 -4.80
CA SER A 185 1.59 -13.18 -4.66
C SER A 185 0.96 -11.83 -4.30
N ILE A 186 -0.27 -11.57 -4.74
CA ILE A 186 -1.04 -10.38 -4.35
C ILE A 186 -1.43 -10.51 -2.86
N LEU A 187 -1.96 -11.67 -2.45
CA LEU A 187 -2.35 -11.94 -1.06
C LEU A 187 -1.14 -11.86 -0.12
N ASP A 188 -0.01 -12.44 -0.50
CA ASP A 188 1.25 -12.34 0.25
C ASP A 188 1.72 -10.89 0.36
N THR A 189 1.55 -10.08 -0.70
CA THR A 189 1.88 -8.65 -0.63
C THR A 189 0.98 -7.92 0.37
N LEU A 190 -0.33 -8.23 0.41
CA LEU A 190 -1.26 -7.66 1.39
C LEU A 190 -0.90 -8.03 2.84
N ASP A 191 -0.37 -9.23 3.09
CA ASP A 191 0.16 -9.60 4.40
C ASP A 191 1.31 -8.68 4.80
N VAL A 192 2.29 -8.47 3.92
CA VAL A 192 3.45 -7.64 4.23
C VAL A 192 3.08 -6.15 4.32
N MET A 193 2.12 -5.69 3.53
CA MET A 193 1.53 -4.36 3.71
C MET A 193 0.95 -4.17 5.11
N ALA A 194 0.23 -5.16 5.64
CA ALA A 194 -0.31 -5.13 6.99
C ALA A 194 0.81 -5.06 8.05
N TYR A 195 1.88 -5.84 7.88
CA TYR A 195 3.05 -5.80 8.77
C TYR A 195 3.74 -4.43 8.79
N ASN A 196 3.71 -3.71 7.66
CA ASN A 196 4.26 -2.37 7.50
C ASN A 196 3.24 -1.25 7.81
N LYS A 197 2.00 -1.58 8.21
CA LYS A 197 0.90 -0.63 8.45
C LYS A 197 0.50 0.22 7.22
N LEU A 198 0.74 -0.27 6.01
CA LEU A 198 0.17 0.29 4.78
C LEU A 198 -1.33 -0.06 4.72
N ASN A 199 -2.14 0.83 4.15
CA ASN A 199 -3.60 0.73 4.19
C ASN A 199 -4.29 0.96 2.83
N VAL A 200 -3.53 1.18 1.75
CA VAL A 200 -4.08 1.26 0.39
C VAL A 200 -3.30 0.33 -0.54
N PHE A 201 -4.01 -0.60 -1.16
CA PHE A 201 -3.52 -1.38 -2.27
C PHE A 201 -3.98 -0.70 -3.55
N HIS A 202 -3.06 -0.01 -4.22
CA HIS A 202 -3.31 0.58 -5.52
C HIS A 202 -3.07 -0.50 -6.57
N TRP A 203 -4.15 -1.06 -7.09
CA TRP A 203 -4.08 -2.12 -8.08
C TRP A 203 -4.16 -1.48 -9.46
N HIS A 204 -3.04 -1.50 -10.19
CA HIS A 204 -2.98 -1.12 -11.59
C HIS A 204 -3.24 -2.38 -12.42
N LEU A 205 -4.52 -2.64 -12.72
CA LEU A 205 -4.99 -3.94 -13.24
C LEU A 205 -4.60 -4.19 -14.69
N VAL A 206 -4.69 -3.16 -15.52
CA VAL A 206 -4.64 -3.24 -17.00
C VAL A 206 -3.79 -2.09 -17.54
N ASP A 207 -3.14 -2.32 -18.68
CA ASP A 207 -2.27 -1.35 -19.36
C ASP A 207 -2.06 -1.82 -20.83
N ASP A 208 -1.15 -1.22 -21.57
CA ASP A 208 -0.85 -1.51 -22.97
C ASP A 208 -0.66 -3.00 -23.30
N PRO A 209 0.17 -3.79 -22.60
CA PRO A 209 0.48 -5.14 -23.05
C PRO A 209 -0.52 -6.19 -22.60
N SER A 210 -1.35 -5.95 -21.57
CA SER A 210 -2.35 -6.93 -21.18
C SER A 210 -3.61 -6.38 -20.47
N PHE A 211 -4.70 -7.13 -20.61
CA PHE A 211 -5.99 -6.90 -19.94
C PHE A 211 -6.39 -8.18 -19.16
N PRO A 212 -5.85 -8.41 -17.94
CA PRO A 212 -6.15 -9.62 -17.16
C PRO A 212 -7.51 -9.57 -16.43
N TYR A 213 -8.10 -8.40 -16.20
CA TYR A 213 -9.37 -8.26 -15.47
C TYR A 213 -10.55 -8.87 -16.24
N GLU A 214 -11.28 -9.81 -15.64
CA GLU A 214 -12.48 -10.40 -16.24
C GLU A 214 -13.71 -9.50 -16.06
N SER A 215 -14.03 -8.73 -17.10
CA SER A 215 -15.26 -7.94 -17.13
C SER A 215 -16.48 -8.79 -17.47
N PHE A 216 -17.55 -8.68 -16.68
CA PHE A 216 -18.80 -9.41 -16.96
C PHE A 216 -19.69 -8.70 -18.00
N THR A 217 -19.57 -7.39 -18.14
CA THR A 217 -20.23 -6.61 -19.21
C THR A 217 -19.50 -6.73 -20.55
N PHE A 218 -18.16 -6.81 -20.52
CA PHE A 218 -17.31 -6.86 -21.71
C PHE A 218 -16.29 -8.01 -21.67
N PRO A 219 -16.73 -9.28 -21.71
CA PRO A 219 -15.84 -10.44 -21.58
C PRO A 219 -14.78 -10.55 -22.68
N GLU A 220 -14.98 -9.89 -23.82
CA GLU A 220 -14.03 -9.88 -24.93
C GLU A 220 -12.75 -9.07 -24.64
N LEU A 221 -12.80 -8.11 -23.70
CA LEU A 221 -11.60 -7.38 -23.24
C LEU A 221 -10.57 -8.35 -22.68
N MET A 222 -10.97 -9.18 -21.72
CA MET A 222 -10.09 -10.19 -21.13
C MET A 222 -9.69 -11.25 -22.16
N ARG A 223 -10.65 -11.83 -22.89
CA ARG A 223 -10.37 -12.96 -23.79
C ARG A 223 -9.37 -12.65 -24.91
N LYS A 224 -9.32 -11.38 -25.34
CA LYS A 224 -8.46 -10.93 -26.44
C LYS A 224 -7.33 -10.00 -26.01
N GLY A 225 -7.38 -9.47 -24.79
CA GLY A 225 -6.37 -8.56 -24.24
C GLY A 225 -5.45 -9.19 -23.20
N SER A 226 -5.84 -10.28 -22.52
CA SER A 226 -4.95 -11.00 -21.59
C SER A 226 -3.80 -11.74 -22.29
N TYR A 227 -2.69 -11.96 -21.59
CA TYR A 227 -1.60 -12.81 -22.10
C TYR A 227 -2.05 -14.25 -22.39
N ASN A 228 -2.96 -14.77 -21.57
CA ASN A 228 -3.58 -16.08 -21.76
C ASN A 228 -5.01 -16.05 -21.18
N PRO A 229 -6.04 -16.39 -21.96
CA PRO A 229 -7.45 -16.24 -21.58
C PRO A 229 -7.93 -17.21 -20.48
N VAL A 230 -7.03 -18.02 -19.91
CA VAL A 230 -7.34 -18.98 -18.85
C VAL A 230 -6.38 -18.85 -17.67
N THR A 231 -5.07 -18.70 -17.92
CA THR A 231 -4.06 -18.77 -16.85
C THR A 231 -3.58 -17.42 -16.35
N HIS A 232 -3.83 -16.33 -17.08
CA HIS A 232 -3.35 -14.97 -16.76
C HIS A 232 -4.54 -14.02 -16.69
N ILE A 233 -5.51 -14.37 -15.84
CA ILE A 233 -6.77 -13.64 -15.68
C ILE A 233 -7.06 -13.46 -14.19
N TYR A 234 -7.80 -12.40 -13.86
CA TYR A 234 -8.41 -12.19 -12.56
C TYR A 234 -9.92 -12.32 -12.72
N THR A 235 -10.46 -13.46 -12.29
CA THR A 235 -11.89 -13.73 -12.29
C THR A 235 -12.61 -12.82 -11.29
N ALA A 236 -13.94 -12.71 -11.43
CA ALA A 236 -14.75 -12.01 -10.42
C ALA A 236 -14.57 -12.57 -8.99
N GLN A 237 -14.24 -13.86 -8.86
CA GLN A 237 -13.96 -14.49 -7.57
C GLN A 237 -12.59 -14.08 -7.03
N ASP A 238 -11.55 -14.02 -7.87
CA ASP A 238 -10.21 -13.57 -7.47
C ASP A 238 -10.26 -12.13 -6.96
N VAL A 239 -10.93 -11.24 -7.69
CA VAL A 239 -11.08 -9.82 -7.30
C VAL A 239 -11.81 -9.70 -5.96
N LYS A 240 -12.89 -10.46 -5.76
CA LYS A 240 -13.63 -10.49 -4.49
C LYS A 240 -12.76 -10.99 -3.34
N GLU A 241 -11.93 -12.01 -3.58
CA GLU A 241 -11.01 -12.55 -2.59
C GLU A 241 -9.95 -11.53 -2.20
N VAL A 242 -9.33 -10.83 -3.15
CA VAL A 242 -8.37 -9.74 -2.88
C VAL A 242 -9.01 -8.64 -2.02
N ILE A 243 -10.22 -8.20 -2.36
CA ILE A 243 -10.95 -7.15 -1.62
C ILE A 243 -11.22 -7.59 -0.18
N GLU A 244 -11.71 -8.80 0.04
CA GLU A 244 -11.99 -9.30 1.40
C GLU A 244 -10.71 -9.55 2.20
N TYR A 245 -9.68 -10.12 1.56
CA TYR A 245 -8.40 -10.39 2.20
C TYR A 245 -7.70 -9.09 2.66
N ALA A 246 -7.78 -8.04 1.83
CA ALA A 246 -7.32 -6.69 2.14
C ALA A 246 -8.15 -6.08 3.27
N ARG A 247 -9.49 -6.18 3.23
CA ARG A 247 -10.39 -5.67 4.28
C ARG A 247 -10.08 -6.27 5.65
N LEU A 248 -9.85 -7.58 5.74
CA LEU A 248 -9.48 -8.28 6.98
C LEU A 248 -8.13 -7.82 7.57
N ARG A 249 -7.36 -7.02 6.80
CA ARG A 249 -6.09 -6.39 7.19
C ARG A 249 -6.18 -4.86 7.25
N GLY A 250 -7.37 -4.30 7.11
CA GLY A 250 -7.60 -2.85 7.08
C GLY A 250 -6.92 -2.18 5.89
N ILE A 251 -6.91 -2.84 4.73
CA ILE A 251 -6.35 -2.32 3.49
C ILE A 251 -7.50 -2.06 2.52
N ARG A 252 -7.54 -0.84 1.96
CA ARG A 252 -8.45 -0.43 0.89
C ARG A 252 -7.92 -0.93 -0.45
N VAL A 253 -8.78 -1.37 -1.35
CA VAL A 253 -8.39 -1.72 -2.73
C VAL A 253 -8.83 -0.59 -3.64
N LEU A 254 -7.86 0.20 -4.12
CA LEU A 254 -8.04 1.28 -5.09
C LEU A 254 -7.70 0.72 -6.47
N ALA A 255 -8.72 0.46 -7.28
CA ALA A 255 -8.53 -0.05 -8.63
C ALA A 255 -8.23 1.08 -9.62
N GLU A 256 -7.26 0.84 -10.49
CA GLU A 256 -6.91 1.70 -11.61
C GLU A 256 -7.24 1.04 -12.94
N PHE A 257 -7.97 1.80 -13.77
CA PHE A 257 -8.21 1.50 -15.17
C PHE A 257 -7.83 2.74 -15.97
N ASP A 258 -6.54 2.83 -16.32
CA ASP A 258 -5.96 4.02 -16.93
C ASP A 258 -6.52 4.28 -18.33
N THR A 259 -6.91 5.52 -18.58
CA THR A 259 -7.34 6.00 -19.90
C THR A 259 -7.07 7.52 -20.03
N PRO A 260 -6.86 8.08 -21.23
CA PRO A 260 -6.92 7.43 -22.55
C PRO A 260 -5.60 6.82 -23.02
N GLY A 261 -4.48 7.10 -22.33
CA GLY A 261 -3.19 6.43 -22.53
C GLY A 261 -3.26 4.95 -22.13
N HIS A 262 -2.16 4.21 -22.28
CA HIS A 262 -1.99 2.87 -21.69
C HIS A 262 -3.13 1.87 -21.94
N THR A 263 -3.73 1.90 -23.13
CA THR A 263 -4.98 1.18 -23.46
C THR A 263 -4.87 0.22 -24.64
N LEU A 264 -3.66 -0.07 -25.14
CA LEU A 264 -3.48 -0.94 -26.32
C LEU A 264 -4.15 -2.33 -26.16
N SER A 265 -4.14 -2.91 -24.96
CA SER A 265 -4.77 -4.19 -24.66
C SER A 265 -6.30 -4.19 -24.74
N TRP A 266 -6.94 -3.02 -24.67
CA TRP A 266 -8.39 -2.87 -24.68
C TRP A 266 -8.96 -3.02 -26.10
N GLY A 267 -8.18 -2.58 -27.10
CA GLY A 267 -8.61 -2.48 -28.51
C GLY A 267 -9.13 -3.79 -29.12
N PRO A 268 -8.44 -4.94 -28.97
CA PRO A 268 -8.89 -6.22 -29.52
C PRO A 268 -10.28 -6.65 -29.01
N GLY A 269 -10.61 -6.32 -27.76
CA GLY A 269 -11.88 -6.65 -27.13
C GLY A 269 -13.04 -5.77 -27.59
N ILE A 270 -12.77 -4.49 -27.87
CA ILE A 270 -13.75 -3.47 -28.22
C ILE A 270 -13.31 -2.74 -29.51
N PRO A 271 -13.64 -3.30 -30.70
CA PRO A 271 -13.26 -2.69 -31.97
C PRO A 271 -13.77 -1.25 -32.12
N GLY A 272 -12.90 -0.35 -32.59
CA GLY A 272 -13.20 1.08 -32.74
C GLY A 272 -12.97 1.92 -31.48
N LEU A 273 -12.57 1.32 -30.36
CA LEU A 273 -12.24 2.06 -29.14
C LEU A 273 -10.95 2.87 -29.28
N LEU A 274 -9.90 2.29 -29.84
CA LEU A 274 -8.59 2.94 -29.99
C LEU A 274 -8.47 3.73 -31.29
N THR A 275 -7.67 4.78 -31.28
CA THR A 275 -7.45 5.60 -32.48
C THR A 275 -6.56 4.84 -33.48
N PRO A 276 -6.99 4.59 -34.72
CA PRO A 276 -6.10 4.11 -35.78
C PRO A 276 -5.13 5.23 -36.16
N CYS A 277 -3.83 4.94 -36.13
CA CYS A 277 -2.82 5.92 -36.54
C CYS A 277 -2.67 5.94 -38.07
N TYR A 278 -2.21 7.06 -38.60
CA TYR A 278 -2.03 7.27 -40.04
C TYR A 278 -0.58 7.64 -40.36
N SER A 279 -0.09 7.11 -41.48
CA SER A 279 1.19 7.51 -42.07
C SER A 279 0.90 8.21 -43.40
N GLY A 280 0.59 9.50 -43.34
CA GLY A 280 0.08 10.25 -44.49
C GLY A 280 -1.42 10.04 -44.65
N SER A 281 -1.88 9.58 -45.83
CA SER A 281 -3.30 9.32 -46.11
C SER A 281 -3.77 7.94 -45.70
N GLU A 282 -2.84 7.00 -45.47
CA GLU A 282 -3.16 5.60 -45.21
C GLU A 282 -3.01 5.26 -43.72
N PRO A 283 -3.86 4.37 -43.18
CA PRO A 283 -3.66 3.80 -41.85
C PRO A 283 -2.28 3.14 -41.73
N SER A 284 -1.54 3.42 -40.66
CA SER A 284 -0.21 2.84 -40.40
C SER A 284 -0.25 1.37 -40.00
N GLY A 285 -1.43 0.87 -39.63
CA GLY A 285 -1.61 -0.46 -39.01
C GLY A 285 -1.36 -0.50 -37.50
N THR A 286 -1.01 0.64 -36.88
CA THR A 286 -0.84 0.78 -35.43
C THR A 286 -2.01 1.54 -34.82
N PHE A 287 -2.19 1.37 -33.51
CA PHE A 287 -3.19 2.09 -32.72
C PHE A 287 -2.50 2.98 -31.69
N GLY A 288 -3.20 4.02 -31.26
CA GLY A 288 -2.78 4.91 -30.18
C GLY A 288 -3.84 4.98 -29.08
N PRO A 289 -3.92 6.11 -28.35
CA PRO A 289 -4.85 6.28 -27.24
C PRO A 289 -6.31 6.06 -27.65
N VAL A 290 -7.17 5.84 -26.64
CA VAL A 290 -8.64 5.79 -26.79
C VAL A 290 -9.11 6.94 -27.69
N ASN A 291 -10.01 6.66 -28.62
CA ASN A 291 -10.55 7.63 -29.58
C ASN A 291 -11.65 8.47 -28.90
N PRO A 292 -11.39 9.75 -28.58
CA PRO A 292 -12.33 10.59 -27.84
C PRO A 292 -13.36 11.28 -28.75
N SER A 293 -13.31 11.04 -30.06
CA SER A 293 -14.23 11.68 -31.03
C SER A 293 -15.54 10.91 -31.23
N LEU A 294 -15.65 9.69 -30.70
CA LEU A 294 -16.76 8.78 -30.94
C LEU A 294 -17.68 8.66 -29.72
N ASN A 295 -19.00 8.68 -29.94
CA ASN A 295 -19.97 8.46 -28.87
C ASN A 295 -19.89 7.05 -28.29
N ASN A 296 -19.58 6.04 -29.12
CA ASN A 296 -19.44 4.65 -28.70
C ASN A 296 -18.36 4.48 -27.61
N THR A 297 -17.31 5.30 -27.63
CA THR A 297 -16.29 5.34 -26.59
C THR A 297 -16.91 5.65 -25.23
N TYR A 298 -17.76 6.68 -25.15
CA TYR A 298 -18.37 7.13 -23.90
C TYR A 298 -19.50 6.20 -23.43
N GLU A 299 -20.25 5.56 -24.35
CA GLU A 299 -21.22 4.51 -24.02
C GLU A 299 -20.53 3.28 -23.42
N PHE A 300 -19.40 2.87 -24.00
CA PHE A 300 -18.54 1.81 -23.45
C PHE A 300 -18.01 2.19 -22.06
N MET A 301 -17.37 3.35 -21.92
CA MET A 301 -16.81 3.81 -20.65
C MET A 301 -17.88 3.92 -19.56
N SER A 302 -19.08 4.42 -19.89
CA SER A 302 -20.20 4.47 -18.95
C SER A 302 -20.59 3.09 -18.44
N THR A 303 -20.75 2.12 -19.34
CA THR A 303 -21.13 0.75 -18.96
C THR A 303 -20.02 0.05 -18.16
N PHE A 304 -18.76 0.24 -18.58
CA PHE A 304 -17.60 -0.37 -17.93
C PHE A 304 -17.39 0.18 -16.52
N PHE A 305 -17.40 1.49 -16.33
CA PHE A 305 -17.23 2.09 -15.00
C PHE A 305 -18.45 1.90 -14.09
N LEU A 306 -19.65 1.66 -14.63
CA LEU A 306 -20.78 1.20 -13.83
C LEU A 306 -20.49 -0.19 -13.20
N GLU A 307 -19.93 -1.11 -13.96
CA GLU A 307 -19.46 -2.40 -13.44
C GLU A 307 -18.34 -2.20 -12.40
N VAL A 308 -17.28 -1.45 -12.72
CA VAL A 308 -16.16 -1.21 -11.80
C VAL A 308 -16.64 -0.61 -10.48
N SER A 309 -17.56 0.36 -10.52
CA SER A 309 -18.13 0.98 -9.33
C SER A 309 -18.90 0.00 -8.43
N SER A 310 -19.44 -1.08 -9.02
CA SER A 310 -20.17 -2.14 -8.33
C SER A 310 -19.24 -3.23 -7.79
N VAL A 311 -18.14 -3.52 -8.50
CA VAL A 311 -17.16 -4.55 -8.13
C VAL A 311 -16.21 -4.05 -7.04
N PHE A 312 -15.69 -2.83 -7.19
CA PHE A 312 -14.71 -2.25 -6.27
C PHE A 312 -15.43 -1.30 -5.29
N PRO A 313 -15.52 -1.69 -4.01
CA PRO A 313 -16.39 -1.00 -3.07
C PRO A 313 -15.72 0.23 -2.42
N ASP A 314 -14.42 0.46 -2.63
CA ASP A 314 -13.76 1.68 -2.17
C ASP A 314 -14.43 2.92 -2.78
N PHE A 315 -14.50 4.01 -2.03
CA PHE A 315 -15.14 5.25 -2.51
C PHE A 315 -14.39 5.84 -3.70
N TYR A 316 -13.07 5.68 -3.76
CA TYR A 316 -12.23 6.23 -4.81
C TYR A 316 -11.90 5.17 -5.86
N LEU A 317 -11.83 5.59 -7.12
CA LEU A 317 -11.24 4.85 -8.23
C LEU A 317 -10.08 5.67 -8.80
N HIS A 318 -8.99 5.02 -9.22
CA HIS A 318 -7.95 5.71 -9.97
C HIS A 318 -8.33 5.69 -11.46
N LEU A 319 -8.42 6.86 -12.07
CA LEU A 319 -8.82 7.01 -13.48
C LEU A 319 -7.62 7.21 -14.42
N GLY A 320 -6.41 7.17 -13.85
CA GLY A 320 -5.18 7.29 -14.59
C GLY A 320 -4.97 8.67 -15.18
N GLY A 321 -4.72 8.70 -16.48
CA GLY A 321 -4.61 9.92 -17.29
C GLY A 321 -3.19 10.45 -17.42
N ASP A 322 -2.17 9.59 -17.29
CA ASP A 322 -0.77 9.92 -17.52
C ASP A 322 -0.33 9.70 -18.98
N GLU A 323 0.82 10.29 -19.31
CA GLU A 323 1.64 10.02 -20.51
C GLU A 323 0.92 9.90 -21.88
N VAL A 324 -0.20 10.61 -22.08
CA VAL A 324 -0.94 10.55 -23.36
C VAL A 324 -0.13 11.13 -24.52
N ASP A 325 0.30 10.28 -25.46
CA ASP A 325 0.96 10.70 -26.71
C ASP A 325 -0.07 11.09 -27.78
N PHE A 326 -0.08 12.38 -28.13
CA PHE A 326 -0.99 12.94 -29.13
C PHE A 326 -0.59 12.63 -30.59
N THR A 327 0.54 11.97 -30.85
CA THR A 327 1.05 11.73 -32.21
C THR A 327 0.03 10.96 -33.07
N CYS A 328 -0.58 9.92 -32.52
CA CYS A 328 -1.59 9.13 -33.23
C CYS A 328 -2.86 9.94 -33.49
N TRP A 329 -3.36 10.68 -32.50
CA TRP A 329 -4.49 11.60 -32.67
C TRP A 329 -4.22 12.65 -33.75
N LYS A 330 -3.02 13.23 -33.75
CA LYS A 330 -2.61 14.22 -34.74
C LYS A 330 -2.56 13.66 -36.15
N SER A 331 -2.20 12.40 -36.29
CA SER A 331 -2.15 11.74 -37.60
C SER A 331 -3.54 11.44 -38.18
N ASN A 332 -4.56 11.25 -37.34
CA ASN A 332 -5.85 10.71 -37.74
C ASN A 332 -6.78 11.80 -38.36
N PRO A 333 -7.24 11.67 -39.62
CA PRO A 333 -8.09 12.65 -40.27
C PRO A 333 -9.47 12.88 -39.62
N GLU A 334 -10.06 11.84 -39.03
CA GLU A 334 -11.35 11.92 -38.34
C GLU A 334 -11.23 12.72 -37.04
N ILE A 335 -10.15 12.50 -36.28
CA ILE A 335 -9.82 13.30 -35.10
C ILE A 335 -9.59 14.76 -35.49
N GLN A 336 -8.81 15.03 -36.54
CA GLN A 336 -8.60 16.40 -37.02
C GLN A 336 -9.92 17.08 -37.41
N ASP A 337 -10.88 16.35 -37.98
CA ASP A 337 -12.21 16.88 -38.27
C ASP A 337 -13.02 17.20 -37.01
N PHE A 338 -12.93 16.33 -36.00
CA PHE A 338 -13.53 16.57 -34.69
C PHE A 338 -12.91 17.81 -34.00
N MET A 339 -11.58 17.96 -34.04
CA MET A 339 -10.86 19.12 -33.52
C MET A 339 -11.36 20.42 -34.15
N ARG A 340 -11.58 20.44 -35.47
CA ARG A 340 -12.16 21.60 -36.18
C ARG A 340 -13.60 21.88 -35.74
N LYS A 341 -14.44 20.85 -35.61
CA LYS A 341 -15.84 20.98 -35.18
C LYS A 341 -15.98 21.52 -33.75
N LYS A 342 -15.10 21.11 -32.83
CA LYS A 342 -15.07 21.57 -31.44
C LYS A 342 -14.37 22.91 -31.25
N GLY A 343 -13.60 23.36 -32.24
CA GLY A 343 -12.84 24.62 -32.17
C GLY A 343 -11.56 24.52 -31.33
N PHE A 344 -11.00 23.32 -31.18
CA PHE A 344 -9.78 23.08 -30.40
C PHE A 344 -8.49 23.45 -31.16
N GLY A 345 -8.58 23.68 -32.48
CA GLY A 345 -7.42 24.00 -33.32
C GLY A 345 -6.43 22.83 -33.35
N GLU A 346 -5.16 23.12 -33.07
CA GLU A 346 -4.07 22.14 -33.01
C GLU A 346 -3.68 21.78 -31.56
N ASP A 347 -4.46 22.19 -30.56
CA ASP A 347 -4.17 21.96 -29.15
C ASP A 347 -4.82 20.66 -28.65
N PHE A 348 -4.12 19.54 -28.83
CA PHE A 348 -4.60 18.20 -28.44
C PHE A 348 -4.78 18.03 -26.93
N LYS A 349 -4.23 18.92 -26.08
CA LYS A 349 -4.52 18.93 -24.64
C LYS A 349 -5.98 19.28 -24.35
N GLN A 350 -6.64 20.07 -25.21
CA GLN A 350 -8.08 20.31 -25.09
C GLN A 350 -8.90 19.07 -25.44
N LEU A 351 -8.41 18.23 -26.35
CA LEU A 351 -9.06 16.96 -26.70
C LEU A 351 -8.96 15.95 -25.55
N GLU A 352 -7.77 15.82 -24.97
CA GLU A 352 -7.55 15.05 -23.74
C GLU A 352 -8.45 15.59 -22.60
N SER A 353 -8.46 16.91 -22.38
CA SER A 353 -9.32 17.53 -21.38
C SER A 353 -10.80 17.20 -21.59
N PHE A 354 -11.27 17.21 -22.84
CA PHE A 354 -12.64 16.85 -23.19
C PHE A 354 -12.95 15.38 -22.86
N TYR A 355 -12.02 14.48 -23.15
CA TYR A 355 -12.13 13.06 -22.80
C TYR A 355 -12.23 12.88 -21.28
N ILE A 356 -11.24 13.39 -20.55
CA ILE A 356 -11.14 13.20 -19.10
C ILE A 356 -12.34 13.81 -18.40
N GLN A 357 -12.76 15.03 -18.75
CA GLN A 357 -13.97 15.65 -18.17
C GLN A 357 -15.22 14.80 -18.34
N THR A 358 -15.42 14.25 -19.54
CA THR A 358 -16.59 13.40 -19.80
C THR A 358 -16.53 12.12 -18.96
N LEU A 359 -15.34 11.54 -18.79
CA LEU A 359 -15.15 10.36 -17.94
C LEU A 359 -15.36 10.68 -16.45
N LEU A 360 -14.85 11.82 -15.97
CA LEU A 360 -15.05 12.28 -14.60
C LEU A 360 -16.53 12.45 -14.28
N ASP A 361 -17.31 13.03 -15.21
CA ASP A 361 -18.75 13.21 -15.07
C ASP A 361 -19.49 11.86 -14.99
N ILE A 362 -19.08 10.89 -15.81
CA ILE A 362 -19.61 9.51 -15.77
C ILE A 362 -19.37 8.90 -14.39
N VAL A 363 -18.12 8.89 -13.91
CA VAL A 363 -17.75 8.25 -12.64
C VAL A 363 -18.41 8.94 -11.44
N SER A 364 -18.47 10.28 -11.48
CA SER A 364 -19.17 11.08 -10.46
C SER A 364 -20.65 10.72 -10.36
N SER A 365 -21.30 10.40 -11.49
CA SER A 365 -22.71 10.01 -11.51
C SER A 365 -23.01 8.68 -10.79
N TYR A 366 -21.98 7.85 -10.58
CA TYR A 366 -22.06 6.60 -9.81
C TYR A 366 -21.72 6.78 -8.33
N GLY A 367 -21.52 8.02 -7.87
CA GLY A 367 -21.24 8.33 -6.47
C GLY A 367 -19.85 7.89 -6.00
N LYS A 368 -18.87 7.84 -6.92
CA LYS A 368 -17.47 7.55 -6.64
C LYS A 368 -16.62 8.82 -6.71
N GLY A 369 -15.66 8.94 -5.81
CA GLY A 369 -14.56 9.90 -5.94
C GLY A 369 -13.49 9.36 -6.87
N TYR A 370 -12.53 10.21 -7.24
CA TYR A 370 -11.49 9.81 -8.18
C TYR A 370 -10.10 10.38 -7.82
N VAL A 371 -9.11 9.57 -8.16
CA VAL A 371 -7.69 9.89 -8.14
C VAL A 371 -7.20 9.91 -9.59
N VAL A 372 -6.34 10.87 -9.93
CA VAL A 372 -5.75 11.01 -11.26
C VAL A 372 -4.26 11.30 -11.16
N TRP A 373 -3.50 10.92 -12.19
CA TRP A 373 -2.11 11.33 -12.33
C TRP A 373 -1.97 12.83 -12.61
N GLN A 374 -0.79 13.38 -12.34
CA GLN A 374 -0.54 14.84 -12.37
C GLN A 374 -0.81 15.50 -13.72
N GLU A 375 -0.67 14.79 -14.84
CA GLU A 375 -0.87 15.30 -16.19
C GLU A 375 -2.23 15.97 -16.36
N VAL A 376 -3.28 15.42 -15.74
CA VAL A 376 -4.64 15.98 -15.74
C VAL A 376 -4.66 17.40 -15.16
N PHE A 377 -3.91 17.62 -14.08
CA PHE A 377 -3.76 18.94 -13.46
C PHE A 377 -2.81 19.86 -14.25
N ASP A 378 -1.70 19.31 -14.75
CA ASP A 378 -0.68 20.03 -15.51
C ASP A 378 -1.26 20.60 -16.81
N ASN A 379 -2.08 19.80 -17.51
CA ASN A 379 -2.76 20.15 -18.76
C ASN A 379 -4.02 21.02 -18.55
N LYS A 380 -4.30 21.43 -17.30
CA LYS A 380 -5.40 22.35 -16.94
C LYS A 380 -6.78 21.82 -17.28
N VAL A 381 -6.96 20.50 -17.17
CA VAL A 381 -8.28 19.89 -17.22
C VAL A 381 -9.12 20.46 -16.07
N LYS A 382 -10.35 20.92 -16.36
CA LYS A 382 -11.31 21.24 -15.30
C LYS A 382 -11.68 19.97 -14.57
N ILE A 383 -11.28 19.89 -13.31
CA ILE A 383 -11.53 18.78 -12.39
C ILE A 383 -12.38 19.28 -11.21
N GLN A 384 -13.17 18.41 -10.58
CA GLN A 384 -14.01 18.83 -9.45
C GLN A 384 -13.16 19.03 -8.18
N PRO A 385 -13.59 19.88 -7.23
CA PRO A 385 -12.78 20.23 -6.06
C PRO A 385 -12.38 19.06 -5.15
N ASP A 386 -13.08 17.93 -5.22
CA ASP A 386 -12.82 16.72 -4.43
C ASP A 386 -11.85 15.73 -5.08
N THR A 387 -11.37 16.02 -6.30
CA THR A 387 -10.33 15.24 -6.99
C THR A 387 -9.05 15.14 -6.16
N ILE A 388 -8.43 13.95 -6.14
CA ILE A 388 -7.09 13.75 -5.58
C ILE A 388 -6.08 13.68 -6.73
N ILE A 389 -5.01 14.47 -6.65
CA ILE A 389 -3.93 14.48 -7.66
C ILE A 389 -2.73 13.71 -7.13
N GLN A 390 -2.27 12.72 -7.89
CA GLN A 390 -1.09 11.93 -7.58
C GLN A 390 0.13 12.46 -8.35
N VAL A 391 1.08 13.02 -7.59
CA VAL A 391 2.34 13.59 -8.10
C VAL A 391 3.40 12.50 -8.19
N TRP A 392 3.79 12.19 -9.43
CA TRP A 392 4.62 11.03 -9.74
C TRP A 392 5.89 11.37 -10.52
N ARG A 393 5.95 12.52 -11.21
CA ARG A 393 7.13 12.95 -11.95
C ARG A 393 8.07 13.74 -11.06
N GLU A 394 9.35 13.41 -11.11
CA GLU A 394 10.34 13.98 -10.20
C GLU A 394 10.68 15.44 -10.52
N ASP A 395 11.00 15.79 -11.77
CA ASP A 395 11.57 17.11 -12.11
C ASP A 395 10.98 17.80 -13.35
N ILE A 396 10.16 17.10 -14.14
CA ILE A 396 9.55 17.63 -15.37
C ILE A 396 8.03 17.50 -15.20
N PRO A 397 7.21 18.54 -15.43
CA PRO A 397 7.59 19.89 -15.88
C PRO A 397 8.28 20.76 -14.83
N VAL A 398 8.10 20.44 -13.54
CA VAL A 398 8.78 21.06 -12.39
C VAL A 398 9.13 20.00 -11.37
N ASN A 399 9.93 20.36 -10.36
CA ASN A 399 10.23 19.46 -9.25
C ASN A 399 8.94 19.04 -8.50
N TYR A 400 8.84 17.77 -8.09
CA TYR A 400 7.67 17.21 -7.42
C TYR A 400 7.23 17.97 -6.15
N MET A 401 8.17 18.58 -5.41
CA MET A 401 7.81 19.44 -4.26
C MET A 401 7.13 20.73 -4.71
N LYS A 402 7.53 21.29 -5.86
CA LYS A 402 6.86 22.45 -6.46
C LYS A 402 5.48 22.06 -7.01
N GLU A 403 5.33 20.86 -7.55
CA GLU A 403 4.04 20.36 -8.02
C GLU A 403 3.06 20.19 -6.85
N LEU A 404 3.51 19.62 -5.71
CA LEU A 404 2.72 19.57 -4.48
C LEU A 404 2.25 20.96 -4.00
N GLU A 405 3.12 21.97 -4.07
CA GLU A 405 2.73 23.35 -3.79
C GLU A 405 1.62 23.83 -4.74
N LEU A 406 1.76 23.60 -6.05
CA LEU A 406 0.78 24.06 -7.05
C LEU A 406 -0.59 23.37 -6.88
N VAL A 407 -0.60 22.06 -6.71
CA VAL A 407 -1.81 21.25 -6.51
C VAL A 407 -2.55 21.72 -5.24
N THR A 408 -1.85 21.81 -4.11
CA THR A 408 -2.47 22.21 -2.84
C THR A 408 -2.87 23.69 -2.83
N LYS A 409 -2.14 24.56 -3.54
CA LYS A 409 -2.53 25.97 -3.76
C LYS A 409 -3.82 26.11 -4.56
N ALA A 410 -4.08 25.19 -5.47
CA ALA A 410 -5.32 25.14 -6.22
C ALA A 410 -6.50 24.55 -5.41
N GLY A 411 -6.25 24.05 -4.19
CA GLY A 411 -7.26 23.53 -3.27
C GLY A 411 -7.57 22.05 -3.40
N PHE A 412 -6.78 21.30 -4.19
CA PHE A 412 -6.96 19.85 -4.35
C PHE A 412 -6.17 19.06 -3.32
N ARG A 413 -6.69 17.88 -2.97
CA ARG A 413 -5.94 16.90 -2.18
C ARG A 413 -4.79 16.34 -3.02
N ALA A 414 -3.63 16.17 -2.40
CA ALA A 414 -2.42 15.73 -3.07
C ALA A 414 -1.91 14.40 -2.49
N LEU A 415 -1.40 13.55 -3.36
CA LEU A 415 -0.77 12.27 -3.06
C LEU A 415 0.63 12.24 -3.67
N LEU A 416 1.64 11.81 -2.92
CA LEU A 416 3.03 11.77 -3.39
C LEU A 416 3.47 10.35 -3.72
N SER A 417 4.00 10.12 -4.92
CA SER A 417 4.71 8.88 -5.26
C SER A 417 6.05 9.11 -5.96
N ALA A 418 6.31 10.32 -6.48
CA ALA A 418 7.46 10.61 -7.33
C ALA A 418 8.82 10.07 -6.84
N PRO A 419 9.25 10.31 -5.58
CA PRO A 419 10.55 9.80 -5.11
C PRO A 419 10.51 8.33 -4.66
N TRP A 420 9.39 7.62 -4.81
CA TRP A 420 9.17 6.27 -4.30
C TRP A 420 8.85 5.25 -5.40
N TYR A 421 9.46 5.45 -6.57
CA TYR A 421 9.43 4.52 -7.70
C TYR A 421 10.38 3.34 -7.43
N LEU A 422 9.88 2.31 -6.76
CA LEU A 422 10.67 1.14 -6.37
C LEU A 422 11.10 0.29 -7.56
N ASN A 423 10.40 0.35 -8.70
CA ASN A 423 10.85 -0.28 -9.94
C ASN A 423 12.22 0.24 -10.40
N ARG A 424 12.58 1.50 -10.08
CA ARG A 424 13.88 2.11 -10.39
C ARG A 424 14.96 1.66 -9.40
N ILE A 425 15.47 0.44 -9.58
CA ILE A 425 16.53 -0.11 -8.74
C ILE A 425 17.88 0.59 -8.98
N SER A 426 18.70 0.69 -7.94
CA SER A 426 20.08 1.17 -8.03
C SER A 426 21.01 0.35 -7.12
N TYR A 427 22.31 0.43 -7.36
CA TYR A 427 23.28 -0.27 -6.51
C TYR A 427 23.43 0.43 -5.16
N GLY A 428 23.26 -0.32 -4.07
CA GLY A 428 23.47 0.15 -2.70
C GLY A 428 22.15 0.29 -1.90
N PRO A 429 22.20 0.92 -0.72
CA PRO A 429 21.06 1.03 0.19
C PRO A 429 20.11 2.17 -0.21
N ASP A 430 19.51 2.08 -1.40
CA ASP A 430 18.52 3.04 -1.95
C ASP A 430 17.31 3.28 -1.04
N TRP A 431 16.99 2.33 -0.14
CA TRP A 431 15.97 2.51 0.90
C TRP A 431 16.18 3.78 1.74
N LYS A 432 17.43 4.24 1.89
CA LYS A 432 17.75 5.48 2.60
C LYS A 432 17.20 6.70 1.87
N ASP A 433 17.30 6.73 0.54
CA ASP A 433 16.79 7.81 -0.29
C ASP A 433 15.27 7.90 -0.18
N PHE A 434 14.59 6.75 -0.17
CA PHE A 434 13.14 6.70 0.08
C PHE A 434 12.76 7.18 1.49
N TYR A 435 13.57 6.82 2.50
CA TYR A 435 13.31 7.13 3.90
C TYR A 435 13.48 8.62 4.24
N ILE A 436 14.47 9.31 3.65
CA ILE A 436 14.75 10.73 3.95
C ILE A 436 13.74 11.71 3.36
N VAL A 437 12.93 11.28 2.39
CA VAL A 437 11.89 12.11 1.76
C VAL A 437 10.97 12.66 2.83
N GLU A 438 10.75 13.97 2.82
CA GLU A 438 9.82 14.64 3.73
C GLU A 438 8.66 15.24 2.91
N PRO A 439 7.45 14.63 2.92
CA PRO A 439 6.36 15.01 2.02
C PRO A 439 5.89 16.46 2.14
N LEU A 440 6.11 17.11 3.28
CA LEU A 440 5.68 18.48 3.56
C LEU A 440 6.82 19.52 3.46
N ALA A 441 7.92 19.18 2.77
CA ALA A 441 9.10 20.05 2.63
C ALA A 441 8.96 21.17 1.56
N PHE A 442 7.75 21.44 1.07
CA PHE A 442 7.45 22.55 0.17
C PHE A 442 6.95 23.80 0.94
N GLU A 443 6.94 24.96 0.29
CA GLU A 443 6.39 26.21 0.84
C GLU A 443 4.86 26.21 0.75
N GLY A 444 4.17 26.53 1.84
CA GLY A 444 2.70 26.57 1.86
C GLY A 444 2.15 26.80 3.26
N THR A 445 0.90 27.25 3.35
CA THR A 445 0.22 27.45 4.63
C THR A 445 -0.06 26.11 5.33
N PRO A 446 -0.33 26.09 6.65
CA PRO A 446 -0.76 24.87 7.33
C PRO A 446 -1.96 24.19 6.67
N GLU A 447 -2.92 24.97 6.19
CA GLU A 447 -4.13 24.49 5.50
C GLU A 447 -3.81 23.86 4.14
N GLN A 448 -2.90 24.46 3.36
CA GLN A 448 -2.40 23.83 2.13
C GLN A 448 -1.70 22.51 2.42
N LYS A 449 -0.84 22.46 3.43
CA LYS A 449 -0.11 21.24 3.79
C LYS A 449 -1.02 20.13 4.28
N ALA A 450 -2.16 20.46 4.89
CA ALA A 450 -3.19 19.50 5.30
C ALA A 450 -3.90 18.82 4.12
N LEU A 451 -3.81 19.37 2.89
CA LEU A 451 -4.33 18.73 1.68
C LEU A 451 -3.46 17.57 1.20
N VAL A 452 -2.22 17.45 1.69
CA VAL A 452 -1.37 16.27 1.42
C VAL A 452 -1.84 15.13 2.30
N ILE A 453 -2.55 14.17 1.70
CA ILE A 453 -3.17 13.06 2.44
C ILE A 453 -2.26 11.84 2.59
N GLY A 454 -1.07 11.87 1.99
CA GLY A 454 -0.05 10.84 2.14
C GLY A 454 0.67 10.53 0.84
N GLY A 455 0.88 9.24 0.55
CA GLY A 455 1.59 8.84 -0.64
C GLY A 455 1.66 7.34 -0.85
N GLU A 456 2.36 6.94 -1.90
CA GLU A 456 2.43 5.55 -2.34
C GLU A 456 3.84 5.17 -2.80
N ALA A 457 4.26 3.95 -2.48
CA ALA A 457 5.38 3.32 -3.15
C ALA A 457 4.90 2.65 -4.44
N CYS A 458 5.60 2.84 -5.56
CA CYS A 458 5.16 2.30 -6.86
C CYS A 458 6.07 1.15 -7.32
N MET A 459 5.46 0.01 -7.65
CA MET A 459 6.15 -1.13 -8.27
C MET A 459 5.55 -1.43 -9.65
N TRP A 460 5.96 -0.63 -10.63
CA TRP A 460 5.65 -0.87 -12.04
C TRP A 460 6.28 -2.18 -12.55
N GLY A 461 5.57 -2.83 -13.48
CA GLY A 461 5.72 -4.24 -13.80
C GLY A 461 6.65 -4.54 -14.97
N GLU A 462 7.26 -3.57 -15.65
CA GLU A 462 8.04 -3.82 -16.89
C GLU A 462 9.20 -4.81 -16.68
N TYR A 463 9.75 -4.84 -15.48
CA TYR A 463 10.85 -5.72 -15.08
C TYR A 463 10.53 -6.53 -13.82
N VAL A 464 9.26 -6.63 -13.44
CA VAL A 464 8.80 -7.27 -12.21
C VAL A 464 7.68 -8.25 -12.51
N ASP A 465 7.87 -9.48 -12.07
CA ASP A 465 6.84 -10.52 -12.03
C ASP A 465 6.96 -11.31 -10.72
N ASN A 466 6.27 -12.45 -10.61
CA ASN A 466 6.30 -13.28 -9.41
C ASN A 466 7.73 -13.77 -9.03
N THR A 467 8.69 -13.80 -9.96
CA THR A 467 10.04 -14.31 -9.69
C THR A 467 10.89 -13.36 -8.84
N ASN A 468 10.58 -12.05 -8.87
CA ASN A 468 11.42 -11.03 -8.25
C ASN A 468 10.64 -9.94 -7.48
N LEU A 469 9.30 -9.98 -7.49
CA LEU A 469 8.44 -9.02 -6.80
C LEU A 469 8.81 -8.87 -5.32
N VAL A 470 8.72 -9.95 -4.55
CA VAL A 470 8.90 -9.93 -3.09
C VAL A 470 10.26 -9.36 -2.66
N PRO A 471 11.41 -9.87 -3.17
CA PRO A 471 12.71 -9.33 -2.77
C PRO A 471 12.92 -7.90 -3.26
N ARG A 472 12.38 -7.51 -4.43
CA ARG A 472 12.50 -6.13 -4.90
C ARG A 472 11.66 -5.18 -4.05
N LEU A 473 10.48 -5.58 -3.62
CA LEU A 473 9.57 -4.74 -2.86
C LEU A 473 10.04 -4.56 -1.40
N TRP A 474 10.40 -5.66 -0.75
CA TRP A 474 10.67 -5.69 0.69
C TRP A 474 12.15 -5.92 0.98
N PRO A 475 12.75 -5.14 1.91
CA PRO A 475 12.12 -4.20 2.83
C PRO A 475 12.09 -2.73 2.33
N ARG A 476 12.38 -2.45 1.06
CA ARG A 476 12.49 -1.07 0.53
C ARG A 476 11.20 -0.26 0.71
N ALA A 477 10.04 -0.85 0.42
CA ALA A 477 8.74 -0.23 0.67
C ALA A 477 8.48 0.04 2.16
N GLY A 478 9.16 -0.67 3.06
CA GLY A 478 9.10 -0.41 4.49
C GLY A 478 9.59 1.00 4.84
N ALA A 479 10.61 1.51 4.13
CA ALA A 479 11.10 2.89 4.29
C ALA A 479 10.01 3.93 4.05
N VAL A 480 9.21 3.72 2.99
CA VAL A 480 8.07 4.58 2.64
C VAL A 480 6.98 4.46 3.69
N ALA A 481 6.68 3.22 4.13
CA ALA A 481 5.67 2.97 5.15
C ALA A 481 5.99 3.69 6.48
N GLU A 482 7.24 3.67 6.93
CA GLU A 482 7.64 4.39 8.15
C GLU A 482 7.56 5.90 7.99
N ARG A 483 7.96 6.45 6.83
CA ARG A 483 7.84 7.88 6.55
C ARG A 483 6.39 8.36 6.55
N LEU A 484 5.46 7.53 6.08
CA LEU A 484 4.04 7.85 6.01
C LEU A 484 3.28 7.59 7.32
N TRP A 485 3.80 6.72 8.18
CA TRP A 485 3.22 6.42 9.50
C TRP A 485 3.79 7.33 10.60
N SER A 486 5.11 7.38 10.73
CA SER A 486 5.80 7.93 11.91
C SER A 486 5.83 9.45 11.94
N ASN A 487 6.21 9.99 13.10
CA ASN A 487 6.42 11.42 13.27
C ASN A 487 7.43 11.98 12.26
N LYS A 488 7.24 13.24 11.85
CA LYS A 488 8.18 14.00 11.02
C LYS A 488 9.62 13.93 11.55
N LEU A 489 9.79 13.98 12.87
CA LEU A 489 11.10 14.00 13.54
C LEU A 489 11.80 12.62 13.55
N THR A 490 11.10 11.54 13.23
CA THR A 490 11.69 10.21 13.09
C THR A 490 12.41 10.13 11.74
N SER A 491 13.69 10.50 11.74
CA SER A 491 14.50 10.55 10.51
C SER A 491 15.96 10.13 10.70
N ASP A 492 16.34 9.62 11.88
CA ASP A 492 17.71 9.14 12.12
C ASP A 492 17.97 7.84 11.34
N LEU A 493 18.93 7.89 10.42
CA LEU A 493 19.24 6.77 9.53
C LEU A 493 19.93 5.60 10.22
N THR A 494 20.72 5.86 11.27
CA THR A 494 21.42 4.81 12.02
C THR A 494 20.40 3.99 12.80
N PHE A 495 19.53 4.69 13.54
CA PHE A 495 18.44 4.08 14.27
C PHE A 495 17.50 3.35 13.30
N ALA A 496 17.11 3.95 12.18
CA ALA A 496 16.27 3.29 11.18
C ALA A 496 16.90 1.99 10.64
N TYR A 497 18.20 1.99 10.34
CA TYR A 497 18.91 0.79 9.88
C TYR A 497 18.88 -0.35 10.92
N GLU A 498 19.10 -0.03 12.20
CA GLU A 498 19.06 -1.03 13.28
C GLU A 498 17.70 -1.73 13.35
N ARG A 499 16.60 -0.98 13.25
CA ARG A 499 15.24 -1.55 13.33
C ARG A 499 14.81 -2.24 12.05
N LEU A 500 15.07 -1.63 10.89
CA LEU A 500 14.69 -2.20 9.60
C LEU A 500 15.43 -3.50 9.31
N SER A 501 16.70 -3.61 9.72
CA SER A 501 17.46 -4.86 9.59
C SER A 501 16.88 -5.97 10.49
N HIS A 502 16.46 -5.62 11.71
CA HIS A 502 15.74 -6.55 12.58
C HIS A 502 14.39 -6.97 11.99
N PHE A 503 13.59 -6.00 11.54
CA PHE A 503 12.29 -6.24 10.93
C PHE A 503 12.40 -7.09 9.66
N ARG A 504 13.45 -6.91 8.85
CA ARG A 504 13.74 -7.78 7.71
C ARG A 504 13.94 -9.24 8.13
N CYS A 505 14.64 -9.50 9.23
CA CYS A 505 14.77 -10.88 9.75
C CYS A 505 13.43 -11.43 10.26
N GLU A 506 12.60 -10.58 10.87
CA GLU A 506 11.25 -10.96 11.28
C GLU A 506 10.35 -11.29 10.07
N LEU A 507 10.45 -10.54 8.97
CA LEU A 507 9.78 -10.85 7.70
C LEU A 507 10.20 -12.23 7.17
N LEU A 508 11.49 -12.55 7.18
CA LEU A 508 12.00 -13.87 6.80
C LEU A 508 11.41 -14.98 7.68
N ARG A 509 11.36 -14.77 8.99
CA ARG A 509 10.75 -15.71 9.95
C ARG A 509 9.26 -15.93 9.67
N ARG A 510 8.56 -14.92 9.14
CA ARG A 510 7.16 -14.99 8.70
C ARG A 510 6.98 -15.56 7.29
N GLY A 511 8.04 -16.04 6.64
CA GLY A 511 7.99 -16.65 5.31
C GLY A 511 8.12 -15.67 4.14
N VAL A 512 8.48 -14.41 4.40
CA VAL A 512 8.61 -13.37 3.37
C VAL A 512 10.04 -13.31 2.85
N GLN A 513 10.23 -13.45 1.54
CA GLN A 513 11.54 -13.39 0.88
C GLN A 513 12.10 -11.95 0.75
N ALA A 514 12.24 -11.24 1.87
CA ALA A 514 12.75 -9.86 1.88
C ALA A 514 14.27 -9.80 1.63
N GLN A 515 14.71 -8.94 0.71
CA GLN A 515 16.14 -8.81 0.37
C GLN A 515 16.95 -8.24 1.55
N PRO A 516 18.27 -8.54 1.64
CA PRO A 516 19.11 -7.93 2.66
C PRO A 516 19.31 -6.42 2.42
N LEU A 517 19.45 -5.65 3.51
CA LEU A 517 19.79 -4.22 3.45
C LEU A 517 21.29 -3.97 3.26
N ASN A 518 22.12 -4.84 3.84
CA ASN A 518 23.57 -4.78 3.86
C ASN A 518 24.12 -6.14 4.32
N VAL A 519 25.44 -6.26 4.51
CA VAL A 519 26.08 -7.42 5.12
C VAL A 519 25.53 -7.69 6.52
N GLY A 520 25.26 -8.97 6.82
CA GLY A 520 24.65 -9.42 8.06
C GLY A 520 24.16 -10.85 7.93
N PHE A 521 23.41 -11.31 8.93
CA PHE A 521 22.75 -12.62 8.92
C PHE A 521 21.48 -12.56 9.78
N CYS A 522 20.55 -13.46 9.52
CA CYS A 522 19.41 -13.75 10.41
C CYS A 522 19.64 -15.13 11.03
N GLU A 523 19.28 -15.33 12.31
CA GLU A 523 19.43 -16.64 12.96
C GLU A 523 18.62 -17.74 12.24
N GLN A 524 17.48 -17.36 11.67
CA GLN A 524 16.73 -18.15 10.71
C GLN A 524 16.92 -17.52 9.32
N GLU A 525 17.80 -18.10 8.50
CA GLU A 525 17.92 -17.71 7.09
C GLU A 525 16.73 -18.22 6.27
N PHE A 526 16.48 -17.57 5.14
CA PHE A 526 15.36 -17.92 4.27
C PHE A 526 15.66 -19.18 3.46
N GLU A 527 14.89 -20.24 3.70
CA GLU A 527 14.88 -21.45 2.89
C GLU A 527 13.41 -21.83 2.64
N GLN A 528 12.97 -21.85 1.37
CA GLN A 528 11.66 -22.42 1.04
C GLN A 528 11.79 -23.94 1.06
N THR A 529 11.25 -24.56 2.11
CA THR A 529 11.04 -26.01 2.19
C THR A 529 9.82 -26.47 1.43
#